data_AF-A0A9Q0CS10-F1
#
_entry.id   AF-A0A9Q0CS10-F1
#
_cell.length_a   1.000
_cell.length_b   1.000
_cell.length_c   1.000
_cell.angle_alpha   90.00
_cell.angle_beta   90.00
_cell.angle_gamma   90.00
#
_symmetry.space_group_name_H-M   'P 1'
#
loop_
_entity.id
_entity.type
_entity.pdbx_description
1 polymer ?
#
loop_
_entity_poly.entity_id
_entity_poly.type
_entity_poly.pdbx_seq_one_letter_code
_entity_poly.pdbx_strand_id
1 'polypeptide(L)'
;MLSVSSSTSLLAKSCARFLLPLLRSSAQAPFRSFPKKHRFSPIGSSMDSVRHASSAPVASFQLSPSCALKLQKGDITVWSVDGSTDAIVNAANERMLGGGGVDGAIHRAAGPELLEACKKVPEVRAAVRCPTGEARITPAFRLPVAYVIHTVGPIYDMDRHSDVSLRNAYKNSLKVAKENNVQYIAFPAISCGVYRFPYKEASRIAISTVKEFSEGLKEVHFVLFSDELYNIWLETAQELL
;
A
#
# COMPACT_ATOMS: atom_id res chain seq x y z
N MET A 1 28.51 8.18 71.29
CA MET A 1 28.31 9.23 70.27
C MET A 1 28.82 8.70 68.94
N LEU A 2 28.01 8.85 67.89
CA LEU A 2 28.14 8.30 66.54
C LEU A 2 29.46 8.69 65.85
N SER A 3 30.07 7.78 65.10
CA SER A 3 30.58 8.08 63.75
C SER A 3 30.95 6.81 63.00
N VAL A 4 30.53 6.76 61.73
CA VAL A 4 30.61 5.65 60.79
C VAL A 4 31.99 5.66 60.10
N SER A 5 32.64 4.51 60.03
CA SER A 5 33.90 4.32 59.31
C SER A 5 33.67 4.31 57.80
N SER A 6 34.29 5.28 57.12
CA SER A 6 34.54 5.29 55.68
C SER A 6 35.80 4.47 55.39
N SER A 7 35.76 3.59 54.40
CA SER A 7 36.94 2.94 53.84
C SER A 7 37.07 3.33 52.37
N THR A 8 38.18 4.00 52.09
CA THR A 8 38.64 4.46 50.79
C THR A 8 39.57 3.44 50.15
N SER A 9 39.53 3.43 48.81
CA SER A 9 40.61 3.01 47.89
C SER A 9 40.83 1.50 47.70
N LEU A 10 41.28 0.98 46.55
CA LEU A 10 42.01 1.56 45.42
C LEU A 10 41.97 0.50 44.29
N LEU A 11 41.67 0.88 43.04
CA LEU A 11 42.30 0.33 41.82
C LEU A 11 41.73 1.03 40.57
N ALA A 12 42.37 2.14 40.24
CA ALA A 12 42.32 2.74 38.92
C ALA A 12 43.46 2.14 38.08
N LYS A 13 43.18 1.75 36.82
CA LYS A 13 43.89 2.20 35.59
C LYS A 13 43.60 1.28 34.41
N SER A 14 43.57 1.92 33.22
CA SER A 14 43.56 1.37 31.86
C SER A 14 42.15 1.09 31.30
N CYS A 15 41.69 1.60 30.17
CA CYS A 15 42.34 2.32 29.08
C CYS A 15 41.28 3.17 28.36
N ALA A 16 41.64 4.41 28.00
CA ALA A 16 40.85 5.25 27.11
C ALA A 16 41.13 4.90 25.64
N ARG A 17 40.07 4.78 24.83
CA ARG A 17 39.97 5.13 23.38
C ARG A 17 38.83 4.31 22.75
N PHE A 18 37.68 4.94 22.49
CA PHE A 18 37.21 5.23 21.13
C PHE A 18 35.93 6.06 21.19
N LEU A 19 35.88 7.04 20.30
CA LEU A 19 34.90 8.12 20.19
C LEU A 19 33.65 7.72 19.41
N LEU A 20 32.55 8.39 19.78
CA LEU A 20 31.41 8.88 18.97
C LEU A 20 30.25 7.94 18.55
N PRO A 21 29.03 8.53 18.41
CA PRO A 21 27.75 7.83 18.34
C PRO A 21 27.33 7.52 16.90
N LEU A 22 26.66 6.38 16.68
CA LEU A 22 26.06 6.04 15.40
C LEU A 22 24.65 6.65 15.27
N LEU A 23 24.60 7.70 14.45
CA LEU A 23 23.41 8.30 13.86
C LEU A 23 22.82 7.41 12.74
N ARG A 24 21.50 7.58 12.54
CA ARG A 24 20.66 7.31 11.37
C ARG A 24 21.38 6.95 10.05
N SER A 25 20.89 5.90 9.36
CA SER A 25 20.41 5.96 7.97
C SER A 25 20.19 4.53 7.43
N SER A 26 18.94 4.06 7.32
CA SER A 26 18.62 2.92 6.46
C SER A 26 18.42 3.44 5.04
N ALA A 27 19.52 3.63 4.33
CA ALA A 27 19.50 3.91 2.90
C ALA A 27 18.94 2.66 2.17
N GLN A 28 17.73 2.76 1.62
CA GLN A 28 17.29 1.86 0.57
C GLN A 28 18.21 2.07 -0.64
N ALA A 29 18.74 0.98 -1.18
CA ALA A 29 19.58 1.01 -2.37
C ALA A 29 18.80 1.63 -3.55
N PRO A 30 19.43 2.48 -4.38
CA PRO A 30 18.75 3.06 -5.53
C PRO A 30 18.41 1.97 -6.55
N PHE A 31 17.14 1.89 -6.94
CA PHE A 31 16.66 1.00 -7.98
C PHE A 31 17.30 1.40 -9.31
N ARG A 32 18.04 0.48 -9.94
CA ARG A 32 18.62 0.69 -11.26
C ARG A 32 17.50 0.89 -12.30
N SER A 33 17.62 1.95 -13.09
CA SER A 33 16.74 2.22 -14.23
C SER A 33 16.84 1.10 -15.27
N PHE A 34 15.70 0.53 -15.65
CA PHE A 34 15.61 -0.43 -16.75
C PHE A 34 15.44 0.31 -18.10
N PRO A 35 16.08 -0.17 -19.18
CA PRO A 35 16.00 0.50 -20.48
C PRO A 35 14.62 0.29 -21.12
N LYS A 36 13.98 1.40 -21.53
CA LYS A 36 12.79 1.39 -22.40
C LYS A 36 13.20 1.02 -23.83
N LYS A 37 12.79 -0.17 -24.29
CA LYS A 37 12.63 -0.53 -25.72
C LYS A 37 11.37 -1.43 -25.76
N HIS A 38 10.35 -1.21 -26.57
CA HIS A 38 10.34 -0.96 -28.00
C HIS A 38 9.15 -0.09 -28.43
N ARG A 39 9.40 0.76 -29.43
CA ARG A 39 8.41 1.54 -30.18
C ARG A 39 7.83 0.62 -31.26
N PHE A 40 6.54 0.28 -31.18
CA PHE A 40 5.78 -0.32 -32.28
C PHE A 40 5.06 0.81 -33.05
N SER A 41 5.21 0.81 -34.37
CA SER A 41 4.45 1.66 -35.29
C SER A 41 3.17 0.95 -35.73
N PRO A 42 2.07 1.66 -36.03
CA PRO A 42 0.77 1.05 -36.30
C PRO A 42 0.60 0.71 -37.79
N ILE A 43 -0.08 -0.40 -38.07
CA ILE A 43 -0.74 -0.65 -39.36
C ILE A 43 -2.24 -0.73 -39.04
N GLY A 44 -3.03 0.15 -39.65
CA GLY A 44 -4.46 0.26 -39.42
C GLY A 44 -5.28 -0.73 -40.25
N SER A 45 -6.46 -1.09 -39.73
CA SER A 45 -7.76 -1.06 -40.42
C SER A 45 -8.80 -1.89 -39.65
N SER A 46 -9.74 -1.23 -38.96
CA SER A 46 -11.19 -1.35 -39.20
C SER A 46 -11.92 -0.54 -38.14
N MET A 47 -12.85 0.30 -38.61
CA MET A 47 -13.84 0.95 -37.77
C MET A 47 -14.86 -0.10 -37.35
N ASP A 48 -14.74 -0.61 -36.13
CA ASP A 48 -15.84 -1.30 -35.46
C ASP A 48 -16.18 -0.57 -34.18
N SER A 49 -17.44 -0.16 -34.10
CA SER A 49 -18.08 0.62 -33.06
C SER A 49 -17.68 0.19 -31.64
N VAL A 50 -16.81 0.99 -31.00
CA VAL A 50 -16.60 0.92 -29.56
C VAL A 50 -17.85 1.46 -28.89
N ARG A 51 -18.72 0.53 -28.48
CA ARG A 51 -19.80 0.79 -27.54
C ARG A 51 -19.16 1.42 -26.30
N HIS A 52 -19.45 2.68 -26.04
CA HIS A 52 -19.08 3.33 -24.78
C HIS A 52 -19.74 2.53 -23.66
N ALA A 53 -18.93 1.75 -22.93
CA ALA A 53 -19.34 1.19 -21.66
C ALA A 53 -19.66 2.38 -20.76
N SER A 54 -20.94 2.56 -20.45
CA SER A 54 -21.41 3.53 -19.46
C SER A 54 -20.63 3.29 -18.16
N SER A 55 -19.69 4.17 -17.83
CA SER A 55 -18.90 4.06 -16.62
C SER A 55 -19.85 4.18 -15.43
N ALA A 56 -19.80 3.20 -14.52
CA ALA A 56 -20.53 3.29 -13.26
C ALA A 56 -20.28 4.65 -12.60
N PRO A 57 -21.28 5.23 -11.90
CA PRO A 57 -21.12 6.54 -11.27
C PRO A 57 -19.93 6.52 -10.31
N VAL A 58 -19.01 7.45 -10.51
CA VAL A 58 -17.86 7.67 -9.63
C VAL A 58 -18.23 8.80 -8.67
N ALA A 59 -18.29 8.51 -7.37
CA ALA A 59 -18.45 9.55 -6.37
C ALA A 59 -17.08 10.21 -6.10
N SER A 60 -17.07 11.53 -5.93
CA SER A 60 -15.83 12.31 -5.77
C SER A 60 -15.95 13.26 -4.59
N PHE A 61 -14.93 13.30 -3.74
CA PHE A 61 -14.84 14.14 -2.55
C PHE A 61 -13.48 14.85 -2.53
N GLN A 62 -13.44 16.14 -2.23
CA GLN A 62 -12.17 16.86 -2.14
C GLN A 62 -11.50 16.55 -0.79
N LEU A 63 -10.25 16.08 -0.79
CA LEU A 63 -9.46 15.86 0.43
C LEU A 63 -8.62 17.08 0.79
N SER A 64 -8.06 17.74 -0.22
CA SER A 64 -7.27 18.98 -0.14
C SER A 64 -7.37 19.72 -1.48
N PRO A 65 -6.89 20.97 -1.64
CA PRO A 65 -6.94 21.66 -2.94
C PRO A 65 -6.26 20.91 -4.11
N SER A 66 -5.34 19.99 -3.81
CA SER A 66 -4.57 19.23 -4.81
C SER A 66 -4.90 17.73 -4.87
N CYS A 67 -5.74 17.21 -3.97
CA CYS A 67 -6.06 15.79 -3.90
C CYS A 67 -7.58 15.54 -3.77
N ALA A 68 -8.10 14.61 -4.57
CA ALA A 68 -9.47 14.11 -4.46
C ALA A 68 -9.52 12.64 -4.04
N LEU A 69 -10.56 12.27 -3.31
CA LEU A 69 -10.98 10.89 -3.10
C LEU A 69 -12.03 10.54 -4.14
N LYS A 70 -11.87 9.39 -4.80
CA LYS A 70 -12.88 8.83 -5.70
C LYS A 70 -13.33 7.45 -5.24
N LEU A 71 -14.63 7.20 -5.28
CA LEU A 71 -15.22 5.90 -4.98
C LEU A 71 -15.88 5.39 -6.25
N GLN A 72 -15.56 4.16 -6.62
CA GLN A 72 -16.18 3.51 -7.77
C GLN A 72 -16.36 2.02 -7.51
N LYS A 73 -17.37 1.45 -8.16
CA LYS A 73 -17.57 0.01 -8.19
C LYS A 73 -16.81 -0.61 -9.36
N GLY A 74 -16.14 -1.73 -9.15
CA GLY A 74 -15.52 -2.46 -10.25
C GLY A 74 -14.41 -3.44 -9.85
N ASP A 75 -13.70 -3.90 -10.87
CA ASP A 75 -12.51 -4.73 -10.74
C ASP A 75 -11.26 -3.84 -10.74
N ILE A 76 -10.47 -3.92 -9.66
CA ILE A 76 -9.26 -3.11 -9.50
C ILE A 76 -8.17 -3.49 -10.53
N THR A 77 -8.21 -4.68 -11.11
CA THR A 77 -7.20 -5.13 -12.08
C THR A 77 -7.27 -4.42 -13.42
N VAL A 78 -8.38 -3.74 -13.72
CA VAL A 78 -8.57 -2.93 -14.93
C VAL A 78 -8.59 -1.43 -14.65
N TRP A 79 -8.33 -1.02 -13.40
CA TRP A 79 -8.30 0.40 -13.02
C TRP A 79 -7.05 1.08 -13.55
N SER A 80 -7.22 2.28 -14.11
CA SER A 80 -6.14 3.19 -14.50
C SER A 80 -6.69 4.62 -14.65
N VAL A 81 -5.85 5.62 -14.41
CA VAL A 81 -6.08 7.03 -14.75
C VAL A 81 -5.17 7.44 -15.92
N ASP A 82 -3.84 7.37 -15.74
CA ASP A 82 -2.87 7.68 -16.80
C ASP A 82 -1.93 6.51 -17.16
N GLY A 83 -2.00 5.42 -16.40
CA GLY A 83 -1.21 4.18 -16.52
C GLY A 83 0.27 4.29 -16.17
N SER A 84 0.85 5.49 -16.14
CA SER A 84 2.30 5.73 -15.99
C SER A 84 2.71 6.18 -14.60
N THR A 85 1.80 6.85 -13.88
CA THR A 85 1.96 7.30 -12.49
C THR A 85 0.90 6.67 -11.58
N ASP A 86 0.30 5.59 -12.06
CA ASP A 86 -0.73 4.82 -11.38
C ASP A 86 -0.15 3.68 -10.55
N ALA A 87 -0.75 3.42 -9.39
CA ALA A 87 -0.53 2.20 -8.63
C ALA A 87 -1.86 1.62 -8.13
N ILE A 88 -1.99 0.29 -8.20
CA ILE A 88 -3.05 -0.42 -7.47
C ILE A 88 -2.48 -1.04 -6.20
N VAL A 89 -3.30 -1.10 -5.15
CA VAL A 89 -2.95 -1.75 -3.90
C VAL A 89 -3.46 -3.19 -3.89
N ASN A 90 -2.56 -4.11 -3.63
CA ASN A 90 -2.88 -5.51 -3.38
C ASN A 90 -3.00 -5.76 -1.88
N ALA A 91 -4.17 -6.24 -1.42
CA ALA A 91 -4.36 -6.76 -0.07
C ALA A 91 -3.77 -8.17 0.04
N ALA A 92 -2.47 -8.25 0.32
CA ALA A 92 -1.67 -9.47 0.35
C ALA A 92 -1.65 -10.14 1.73
N ASN A 93 -1.06 -11.33 1.79
CA ASN A 93 -0.62 -11.97 3.02
C ASN A 93 0.89 -11.75 3.28
N GLU A 94 1.36 -12.10 4.47
CA GLU A 94 2.75 -11.84 4.90
C GLU A 94 3.83 -12.44 3.98
N ARG A 95 3.50 -13.52 3.26
CA ARG A 95 4.43 -14.18 2.35
C ARG A 95 4.59 -13.42 1.03
N MET A 96 3.58 -12.64 0.62
CA MET A 96 3.47 -11.96 -0.69
C MET A 96 3.57 -12.88 -1.93
N LEU A 97 3.31 -14.18 -1.79
CA LEU A 97 3.46 -15.14 -2.89
C LEU A 97 2.12 -15.52 -3.55
N GLY A 98 1.20 -14.55 -3.60
CA GLY A 98 -0.18 -14.75 -4.04
C GLY A 98 -1.09 -15.41 -3.00
N GLY A 99 -2.34 -15.64 -3.40
CA GLY A 99 -3.42 -16.02 -2.49
C GLY A 99 -4.78 -16.01 -3.19
N GLY A 100 -5.85 -15.85 -2.42
CA GLY A 100 -7.24 -15.76 -2.89
C GLY A 100 -7.73 -14.31 -3.05
N GLY A 101 -9.02 -14.14 -3.32
CA GLY A 101 -9.66 -12.82 -3.39
C GLY A 101 -8.98 -11.87 -4.38
N VAL A 102 -8.82 -10.61 -3.96
CA VAL A 102 -8.19 -9.56 -4.77
C VAL A 102 -6.71 -9.86 -5.08
N ASP A 103 -5.97 -10.47 -4.15
CA ASP A 103 -4.57 -10.87 -4.35
C ASP A 103 -4.44 -11.87 -5.49
N GLY A 104 -5.28 -12.91 -5.47
CA GLY A 104 -5.35 -13.87 -6.57
C GLY A 104 -5.77 -13.24 -7.90
N ALA A 105 -6.71 -12.28 -7.89
CA ALA A 105 -7.14 -11.58 -9.09
C ALA A 105 -5.99 -10.74 -9.70
N ILE A 106 -5.29 -9.96 -8.87
CA ILE A 106 -4.14 -9.16 -9.27
C ILE A 106 -3.02 -10.05 -9.83
N HIS A 107 -2.68 -11.16 -9.15
CA HIS A 107 -1.65 -12.09 -9.65
C HIS A 107 -2.03 -12.73 -11.00
N ARG A 108 -3.30 -13.10 -11.20
CA ARG A 108 -3.76 -13.63 -12.50
C ARG A 108 -3.69 -12.59 -13.60
N ALA A 109 -4.11 -11.36 -13.32
CA ALA A 109 -4.14 -10.27 -14.30
C ALA A 109 -2.73 -9.76 -14.64
N ALA A 110 -1.83 -9.65 -13.66
CA ALA A 110 -0.46 -9.19 -13.87
C ALA A 110 0.42 -10.21 -14.61
N GLY A 111 0.09 -11.50 -14.51
CA GLY A 111 0.89 -12.60 -15.07
C GLY A 111 1.91 -13.17 -14.08
N PRO A 112 2.55 -14.31 -14.43
CA PRO A 112 3.50 -15.01 -13.56
C PRO A 112 4.71 -14.16 -13.13
N GLU A 113 5.04 -13.13 -13.91
CA GLU A 113 6.14 -12.20 -13.65
C GLU A 113 5.98 -11.46 -12.31
N LEU A 114 4.74 -11.22 -11.86
CA LEU A 114 4.47 -10.62 -10.55
C LEU A 114 4.94 -11.51 -9.40
N LEU A 115 4.69 -12.82 -9.49
CA LEU A 115 5.15 -13.76 -8.47
C LEU A 115 6.67 -13.82 -8.40
N GLU A 116 7.34 -13.79 -9.56
CA GLU A 116 8.81 -13.75 -9.62
C GLU A 116 9.38 -12.45 -9.04
N ALA A 117 8.70 -11.32 -9.20
CA ALA A 117 9.07 -10.07 -8.55
C ALA A 117 8.87 -10.15 -7.02
N CYS A 118 7.75 -10.70 -6.56
CA CYS A 118 7.50 -10.90 -5.13
C CYS A 118 8.56 -11.79 -4.48
N LYS A 119 9.00 -12.87 -5.14
CA LYS A 119 10.06 -13.75 -4.63
C LYS A 119 11.39 -13.02 -4.38
N LYS A 120 11.68 -11.97 -5.16
CA LYS A 120 12.89 -11.14 -5.04
C LYS A 120 12.80 -10.11 -3.91
N VAL A 121 11.62 -9.86 -3.36
CA VAL A 121 11.49 -9.03 -2.16
C VAL A 121 12.12 -9.78 -0.98
N PRO A 122 13.08 -9.19 -0.25
CA PRO A 122 13.74 -9.85 0.87
C PRO A 122 12.78 -10.24 1.98
N GLU A 123 13.03 -11.38 2.59
CA GLU A 123 12.36 -11.76 3.82
C GLU A 123 12.92 -10.93 4.99
N VAL A 124 12.03 -10.31 5.77
CA VAL A 124 12.40 -9.57 6.99
C VAL A 124 12.47 -10.49 8.21
N ARG A 125 11.79 -11.63 8.14
CA ARG A 125 11.91 -12.79 9.03
C ARG A 125 11.43 -14.03 8.26
N ALA A 126 11.67 -15.22 8.81
CA ALA A 126 11.35 -16.49 8.15
C ALA A 126 9.93 -16.50 7.53
N ALA A 127 9.87 -16.72 6.21
CA ALA A 127 8.65 -16.77 5.41
C ALA A 127 7.83 -15.46 5.34
N VAL A 128 8.37 -14.31 5.77
CA VAL A 128 7.67 -13.02 5.77
C VAL A 128 8.44 -11.97 5.01
N ARG A 129 7.83 -11.46 3.94
CA ARG A 129 8.36 -10.37 3.09
C ARG A 129 7.74 -9.03 3.46
N CYS A 130 6.47 -9.05 3.88
CA CYS A 130 5.74 -7.87 4.32
C CYS A 130 4.98 -8.19 5.61
N PRO A 131 5.43 -7.69 6.77
CA PRO A 131 4.66 -7.80 8.01
C PRO A 131 3.28 -7.13 7.90
N THR A 132 2.34 -7.56 8.74
CA THR A 132 1.06 -6.86 8.94
C THR A 132 1.27 -5.37 9.23
N GLY A 133 0.50 -4.53 8.54
CA GLY A 133 0.57 -3.07 8.61
C GLY A 133 1.66 -2.45 7.74
N GLU A 134 2.53 -3.22 7.09
CA GLU A 134 3.55 -2.71 6.18
C GLU A 134 3.16 -2.81 4.71
N ALA A 135 3.93 -2.16 3.83
CA ALA A 135 3.76 -2.21 2.38
C ALA A 135 5.11 -2.43 1.64
N ARG A 136 5.04 -3.00 0.44
CA ARG A 136 6.14 -3.23 -0.52
C ARG A 136 5.66 -2.88 -1.93
N ILE A 137 6.57 -2.57 -2.84
CA ILE A 137 6.22 -2.19 -4.22
C ILE A 137 6.90 -3.11 -5.23
N THR A 138 6.18 -3.42 -6.31
CA THR A 138 6.69 -4.14 -7.48
C THR A 138 6.17 -3.49 -8.77
N PRO A 139 6.79 -3.73 -9.94
CA PRO A 139 6.19 -3.41 -11.23
C PRO A 139 4.86 -4.13 -11.44
N ALA A 140 3.94 -3.56 -12.20
CA ALA A 140 2.60 -4.15 -12.40
C ALA A 140 2.47 -5.12 -13.59
N PHE A 141 3.51 -5.25 -14.41
CA PHE A 141 3.58 -6.18 -15.55
C PHE A 141 2.46 -5.96 -16.58
N ARG A 142 1.49 -6.88 -16.67
CA ARG A 142 0.41 -6.83 -17.67
C ARG A 142 -0.77 -5.95 -17.25
N LEU A 143 -0.78 -5.47 -16.01
CA LEU A 143 -1.80 -4.54 -15.52
C LEU A 143 -1.65 -3.16 -16.20
N PRO A 144 -2.75 -2.39 -16.33
CA PRO A 144 -2.75 -1.08 -16.98
C PRO A 144 -2.17 0.05 -16.10
N VAL A 145 -1.32 -0.27 -15.12
CA VAL A 145 -0.72 0.68 -14.17
C VAL A 145 0.79 0.47 -14.08
N ALA A 146 1.52 1.41 -13.48
CA ALA A 146 2.97 1.29 -13.36
C ALA A 146 3.38 0.31 -12.24
N TYR A 147 2.66 0.35 -11.11
CA TYR A 147 3.06 -0.38 -9.90
C TYR A 147 1.92 -1.15 -9.24
N VAL A 148 2.31 -2.23 -8.55
CA VAL A 148 1.49 -2.89 -7.53
C VAL A 148 2.13 -2.63 -6.17
N ILE A 149 1.36 -2.03 -5.26
CA ILE A 149 1.76 -1.86 -3.86
C ILE A 149 1.11 -2.98 -3.05
N HIS A 150 1.92 -3.92 -2.58
CA HIS A 150 1.48 -5.03 -1.75
C HIS A 150 1.48 -4.60 -0.30
N THR A 151 0.34 -4.69 0.37
CA THR A 151 0.20 -4.35 1.79
C THR A 151 -0.53 -5.47 2.51
N VAL A 152 -0.20 -5.67 3.78
CA VAL A 152 -0.80 -6.74 4.59
C VAL A 152 -1.69 -6.11 5.65
N GLY A 153 -3.00 -6.23 5.46
CA GLY A 153 -3.96 -5.88 6.50
C GLY A 153 -4.02 -6.94 7.60
N PRO A 154 -4.58 -6.62 8.77
CA PRO A 154 -4.76 -7.57 9.86
C PRO A 154 -5.88 -8.56 9.58
N ILE A 155 -5.78 -9.74 10.19
CA ILE A 155 -6.91 -10.66 10.36
C ILE A 155 -7.69 -10.16 11.58
N TYR A 156 -8.96 -9.76 11.41
CA TYR A 156 -9.70 -8.97 12.40
C TYR A 156 -9.73 -9.62 13.80
N ASP A 157 -10.13 -10.89 13.90
CA ASP A 157 -10.26 -11.59 15.18
C ASP A 157 -8.92 -12.06 15.78
N MET A 158 -7.82 -11.96 15.04
CA MET A 158 -6.51 -12.52 15.43
C MET A 158 -5.48 -11.44 15.78
N ASP A 159 -5.72 -10.19 15.38
CA ASP A 159 -4.86 -9.06 15.72
C ASP A 159 -5.51 -8.23 16.84
N ARG A 160 -4.83 -8.16 17.99
CA ARG A 160 -5.31 -7.41 19.17
C ARG A 160 -5.41 -5.89 18.93
N HIS A 161 -4.72 -5.40 17.90
CA HIS A 161 -4.67 -3.98 17.51
C HIS A 161 -5.02 -3.85 16.02
N SER A 162 -6.03 -4.60 15.57
CA SER A 162 -6.45 -4.66 14.16
C SER A 162 -6.78 -3.28 13.59
N ASP A 163 -7.33 -2.37 14.38
CA ASP A 163 -7.55 -0.98 13.99
C ASP A 163 -6.24 -0.24 13.63
N VAL A 164 -5.23 -0.36 14.48
CA VAL A 164 -3.90 0.24 14.28
C VAL A 164 -3.20 -0.40 13.09
N SER A 165 -3.26 -1.73 12.97
CA SER A 165 -2.66 -2.48 11.86
C SER A 165 -3.31 -2.12 10.52
N LEU A 166 -4.64 -2.01 10.46
CA LEU A 166 -5.34 -1.62 9.23
C LEU A 166 -5.00 -0.18 8.84
N ARG A 167 -4.99 0.74 9.81
CA ARG A 167 -4.53 2.13 9.59
C ARG A 167 -3.10 2.18 9.05
N ASN A 168 -2.20 1.39 9.61
CA ASN A 168 -0.82 1.30 9.13
C ASN A 168 -0.74 0.75 7.71
N ALA A 169 -1.54 -0.25 7.34
CA ALA A 169 -1.57 -0.79 5.98
C ALA A 169 -1.91 0.29 4.94
N TYR A 170 -2.92 1.13 5.21
CA TYR A 170 -3.26 2.28 4.35
C TYR A 170 -2.16 3.34 4.35
N LYS A 171 -1.74 3.80 5.54
CA LYS A 171 -0.72 4.84 5.70
C LYS A 171 0.59 4.48 4.99
N ASN A 172 1.07 3.26 5.19
CA ASN A 172 2.33 2.81 4.59
C ASN A 172 2.21 2.59 3.08
N SER A 173 1.03 2.20 2.57
CA SER A 173 0.79 2.15 1.12
C SER A 173 0.86 3.54 0.49
N LEU A 174 0.21 4.54 1.11
CA LEU A 174 0.26 5.94 0.66
C LEU A 174 1.70 6.50 0.73
N LYS A 175 2.44 6.16 1.77
CA LYS A 175 3.86 6.53 1.90
C LYS A 175 4.69 5.95 0.75
N VAL A 176 4.58 4.64 0.51
CA VAL A 176 5.31 3.95 -0.57
C VAL A 176 4.96 4.52 -1.94
N ALA A 177 3.70 4.85 -2.20
CA ALA A 177 3.30 5.52 -3.44
C ALA A 177 4.04 6.84 -3.66
N LYS A 178 4.06 7.70 -2.64
CA LYS A 178 4.73 9.01 -2.72
C LYS A 178 6.23 8.89 -2.91
N GLU A 179 6.88 7.95 -2.22
CA GLU A 179 8.30 7.66 -2.37
C GLU A 179 8.67 7.17 -3.79
N ASN A 180 7.69 6.67 -4.56
CA ASN A 180 7.88 6.15 -5.92
C ASN A 180 7.23 7.04 -7.00
N ASN A 181 6.90 8.30 -6.68
CA ASN A 181 6.31 9.28 -7.61
C ASN A 181 4.98 8.83 -8.24
N VAL A 182 4.21 7.99 -7.54
CA VAL A 182 2.83 7.68 -7.90
C VAL A 182 1.98 8.94 -7.67
N GLN A 183 1.09 9.27 -8.62
CA GLN A 183 0.14 10.38 -8.48
C GLN A 183 -1.29 9.90 -8.24
N TYR A 184 -1.62 8.71 -8.75
CA TYR A 184 -2.94 8.11 -8.65
C TYR A 184 -2.81 6.73 -8.01
N ILE A 185 -3.57 6.47 -6.95
CA ILE A 185 -3.53 5.19 -6.25
C ILE A 185 -4.94 4.64 -6.05
N ALA A 186 -5.13 3.35 -6.31
CA ALA A 186 -6.40 2.66 -6.04
C ALA A 186 -6.26 1.59 -4.95
N PHE A 187 -7.21 1.59 -4.03
CA PHE A 187 -7.34 0.63 -2.96
C PHE A 187 -8.56 -0.28 -3.15
N PRO A 188 -8.45 -1.58 -2.85
CA PRO A 188 -9.61 -2.39 -2.50
C PRO A 188 -10.01 -2.13 -1.04
N ALA A 189 -11.10 -2.74 -0.58
CA ALA A 189 -11.43 -2.78 0.84
C ALA A 189 -10.49 -3.76 1.59
N ILE A 190 -9.34 -3.25 2.06
CA ILE A 190 -8.31 -4.07 2.75
C ILE A 190 -8.93 -4.78 3.97
N SER A 191 -8.57 -6.05 4.15
CA SER A 191 -9.04 -6.95 5.21
C SER A 191 -10.54 -7.28 5.25
N CYS A 192 -11.36 -6.73 4.36
CA CYS A 192 -12.81 -6.94 4.36
C CYS A 192 -13.24 -8.25 3.67
N GLY A 193 -12.33 -8.96 3.02
CA GLY A 193 -12.60 -10.28 2.44
C GLY A 193 -12.38 -11.42 3.44
N VAL A 194 -11.45 -12.32 3.11
CA VAL A 194 -11.09 -13.49 3.94
C VAL A 194 -10.70 -13.12 5.38
N TYR A 195 -10.20 -11.90 5.62
CA TYR A 195 -9.77 -11.42 6.94
C TYR A 195 -10.90 -10.80 7.78
N ARG A 196 -12.12 -10.71 7.23
CA ARG A 196 -13.39 -10.42 7.90
C ARG A 196 -13.44 -9.15 8.76
N PHE A 197 -12.66 -8.12 8.42
CA PHE A 197 -12.79 -6.82 9.08
C PHE A 197 -14.19 -6.24 8.81
N PRO A 198 -14.97 -5.83 9.83
CA PRO A 198 -16.30 -5.27 9.63
C PRO A 198 -16.27 -4.04 8.74
N TYR A 199 -17.15 -3.99 7.74
CA TYR A 199 -17.11 -2.98 6.68
C TYR A 199 -17.22 -1.54 7.19
N LYS A 200 -18.13 -1.26 8.14
CA LYS A 200 -18.31 0.09 8.69
C LYS A 200 -17.07 0.56 9.46
N GLU A 201 -16.47 -0.32 10.27
CA GLU A 201 -15.23 -0.01 11.00
C GLU A 201 -14.04 0.19 10.04
N ALA A 202 -13.88 -0.73 9.09
CA ALA A 202 -12.82 -0.68 8.09
C ALA A 202 -12.92 0.57 7.21
N SER A 203 -14.12 0.93 6.75
CA SER A 203 -14.34 2.13 5.92
C SER A 203 -13.99 3.41 6.68
N ARG A 204 -14.34 3.52 7.96
CA ARG A 204 -13.98 4.69 8.78
C ARG A 204 -12.45 4.81 8.90
N ILE A 205 -11.77 3.71 9.22
CA ILE A 205 -10.30 3.69 9.29
C ILE A 205 -9.68 4.06 7.94
N ALA A 206 -10.18 3.49 6.85
CA ALA A 206 -9.67 3.71 5.50
C ALA A 206 -9.80 5.17 5.07
N ILE A 207 -11.01 5.74 5.16
CA ILE A 207 -11.31 7.11 4.73
C ILE A 207 -10.59 8.13 5.61
N SER A 208 -10.62 7.99 6.94
CA SER A 208 -9.89 8.89 7.85
C SER A 208 -8.39 8.86 7.60
N THR A 209 -7.81 7.68 7.34
CA THR A 209 -6.37 7.55 7.06
C THR A 209 -6.02 8.17 5.71
N VAL A 210 -6.84 7.96 4.67
CA VAL A 210 -6.63 8.60 3.36
C VAL A 210 -6.73 10.12 3.46
N LYS A 211 -7.73 10.65 4.18
CA LYS A 211 -7.86 12.09 4.44
C LYS A 211 -6.60 12.68 5.04
N GLU A 212 -5.99 11.99 6.00
CA GLU A 212 -4.82 12.47 6.74
C GLU A 212 -3.50 12.34 5.96
N PHE A 213 -3.33 11.29 5.13
CA PHE A 213 -2.02 10.95 4.54
C PHE A 213 -1.94 11.09 3.01
N SER A 214 -2.99 11.58 2.35
CA SER A 214 -3.06 11.73 0.88
C SER A 214 -2.27 12.90 0.29
N GLU A 215 -1.76 13.81 1.12
CA GLU A 215 -0.93 14.93 0.64
C GLU A 215 0.24 14.43 -0.22
N GLY A 216 0.38 15.01 -1.42
CA GLY A 216 1.36 14.63 -2.44
C GLY A 216 0.80 13.75 -3.57
N LEU A 217 -0.43 13.25 -3.43
CA LEU A 217 -1.16 12.54 -4.48
C LEU A 217 -2.18 13.46 -5.14
N LYS A 218 -2.56 13.14 -6.39
CA LYS A 218 -3.65 13.83 -7.10
C LYS A 218 -5.00 13.17 -6.82
N GLU A 219 -5.04 11.84 -6.86
CA GLU A 219 -6.28 11.12 -6.57
C GLU A 219 -6.00 9.83 -5.80
N VAL A 220 -6.84 9.57 -4.80
CA VAL A 220 -6.93 8.29 -4.11
C VAL A 220 -8.27 7.67 -4.46
N HIS A 221 -8.27 6.43 -4.94
CA HIS A 221 -9.46 5.71 -5.36
C HIS A 221 -9.75 4.55 -4.41
N PHE A 222 -11.02 4.30 -4.12
CA PHE A 222 -11.48 2.99 -3.68
C PHE A 222 -12.25 2.32 -4.82
N VAL A 223 -11.74 1.18 -5.27
CA VAL A 223 -12.39 0.32 -6.27
C VAL A 223 -13.01 -0.86 -5.55
N LEU A 224 -14.33 -0.81 -5.41
CA LEU A 224 -15.10 -1.68 -4.51
C LEU A 224 -15.89 -2.69 -5.34
N PHE A 225 -15.76 -3.98 -5.01
CA PHE A 225 -16.25 -5.03 -5.90
C PHE A 225 -17.78 -5.24 -5.81
N SER A 226 -18.40 -4.92 -4.67
CA SER A 226 -19.83 -5.14 -4.43
C SER A 226 -20.56 -3.83 -4.12
N ASP A 227 -21.88 -3.84 -4.34
CA ASP A 227 -22.77 -2.72 -3.98
C ASP A 227 -22.74 -2.42 -2.48
N GLU A 228 -22.72 -3.45 -1.65
CA GLU A 228 -22.66 -3.29 -0.19
C GLU A 228 -21.40 -2.54 0.26
N LEU A 229 -20.22 -2.96 -0.23
CA LEU A 229 -18.97 -2.27 0.08
C LEU A 229 -19.00 -0.84 -0.45
N TYR A 230 -19.45 -0.64 -1.69
CA TYR A 230 -19.57 0.69 -2.29
C TYR A 230 -20.45 1.62 -1.47
N ASN A 231 -21.65 1.16 -1.08
CA ASN A 231 -22.60 1.97 -0.33
C ASN A 231 -22.06 2.34 1.07
N ILE A 232 -21.42 1.40 1.77
CA ILE A 232 -20.83 1.66 3.09
C ILE A 232 -19.67 2.65 3.00
N TRP A 233 -18.80 2.52 1.99
CA TRP A 233 -17.73 3.50 1.77
C TRP A 233 -18.27 4.88 1.40
N LEU A 234 -19.34 4.92 0.59
CA LEU A 234 -19.99 6.16 0.18
C LEU A 234 -20.60 6.89 1.38
N GLU A 235 -21.38 6.18 2.19
CA GLU A 235 -21.98 6.72 3.43
C GLU A 235 -20.89 7.23 4.39
N THR A 236 -19.84 6.42 4.61
CA THR A 236 -18.72 6.84 5.47
C THR A 236 -17.97 8.05 4.91
N ALA A 237 -17.81 8.17 3.60
CA ALA A 237 -17.18 9.35 2.99
C ALA A 237 -18.05 10.60 3.17
N GLN A 238 -19.37 10.50 2.98
CA GLN A 238 -20.33 11.58 3.22
C GLN A 238 -20.36 12.05 4.68
N GLU A 239 -20.10 11.15 5.63
CA GLU A 239 -19.99 11.50 7.06
C GLU A 239 -18.69 12.22 7.42
N LEU A 240 -17.58 11.91 6.74
CA LEU A 240 -16.23 12.29 7.18
C LEU A 240 -15.57 13.41 6.37
N LEU A 241 -16.05 13.71 5.18
CA LEU A 241 -15.45 14.66 4.23
C LEU A 241 -16.40 15.81 3.92
#